data_AF-A0A1V3RQX3-F1
#
_entry.id   AF-A0A1V3RQX3-F1
#
_cell.length_a   1.000
_cell.length_b   1.000
_cell.length_c   1.000
_cell.angle_alpha   90.00
_cell.angle_beta   90.00
_cell.angle_gamma   90.00
#
_symmetry.space_group_name_H-M   'P 1'
#
loop_
_entity.id
_entity.type
_entity.pdbx_description
1 polymer ?
#
loop_
_entity_poly.entity_id
_entity_poly.type
_entity_poly.pdbx_seq_one_letter_code
_entity_poly.pdbx_strand_id
1 'polypeptide(L)'
;MKISIKNNISYLEIDRAYKILKKSSNVDLYIPANINGKQLGIYSEIIQLIITWSRLSNGKLFVHYNSTTPELDKKIDIMFSRYWNFIAGCMGYKNGIFLLDKTDISSKVANVIKDKINFLKFNESWKKGDNSFITSVQHSANPYPSAFYLSNGTLKSKKEVIELSKNILIEISKNYTSNTSTVVIEYYDKLIGEIIFELIENTHYWGQSNYLNKTFETGIRGLLFSSHHGNKETLLKNCKDDKPLSDYISSLITNDTANNFIIELSIFDTGSGLASKWLKKSIEEFTSKEEVYEAIIDCLVKNNTSDHSSNYERGFGLHNMMTLLGDRGGYFKLRTNGLKLLRDFKKNPFNGYVENKRGDYKLDDWHNIQNKSAPTYKT
;
A
#
# COMPACT_ATOMS: atom_id res chain seq x y z
N MET A 1 -17.60 16.44 -10.60
CA MET A 1 -18.12 15.15 -10.04
C MET A 1 -17.59 14.99 -8.61
N LYS A 2 -18.05 14.01 -7.82
CA LYS A 2 -17.50 13.78 -6.47
C LYS A 2 -17.29 12.29 -6.14
N ILE A 3 -16.26 12.02 -5.35
CA ILE A 3 -16.02 10.74 -4.68
C ILE A 3 -16.04 11.03 -3.19
N SER A 4 -16.78 10.22 -2.43
CA SER A 4 -16.80 10.31 -0.97
C SER A 4 -16.32 8.99 -0.38
N ILE A 5 -15.18 9.04 0.29
CA ILE A 5 -14.71 7.92 1.11
C ILE A 5 -15.58 7.90 2.36
N LYS A 6 -16.27 6.79 2.61
CA LYS A 6 -17.08 6.62 3.81
C LYS A 6 -16.21 6.14 4.96
N ASN A 7 -16.67 6.37 6.19
CA ASN A 7 -16.01 5.79 7.36
C ASN A 7 -15.99 4.25 7.32
N ASN A 8 -16.99 3.60 6.75
CA ASN A 8 -17.09 2.14 6.62
C ASN A 8 -16.88 1.66 5.17
N ILE A 9 -16.03 2.36 4.41
CA ILE A 9 -15.79 2.07 2.99
C ILE A 9 -15.41 0.60 2.74
N SER A 10 -15.96 0.04 1.68
CA SER A 10 -15.70 -1.32 1.20
C SER A 10 -14.80 -1.35 -0.04
N TYR A 11 -14.20 -2.50 -0.34
CA TYR A 11 -13.44 -2.74 -1.57
C TYR A 11 -14.27 -2.43 -2.83
N LEU A 12 -15.54 -2.81 -2.84
CA LEU A 12 -16.45 -2.54 -3.97
C LEU A 12 -16.72 -1.04 -4.15
N GLU A 13 -16.79 -0.27 -3.07
CA GLU A 13 -16.93 1.19 -3.14
C GLU A 13 -15.66 1.86 -3.68
N ILE A 14 -14.49 1.34 -3.32
CA ILE A 14 -13.21 1.79 -3.88
C ILE A 14 -13.17 1.55 -5.40
N ASP A 15 -13.55 0.37 -5.88
CA ASP A 15 -13.56 0.09 -7.33
C ASP A 15 -14.60 0.94 -8.09
N ARG A 16 -15.75 1.25 -7.46
CA ARG A 16 -16.69 2.24 -8.01
C ARG A 16 -16.06 3.63 -8.11
N ALA A 17 -15.27 4.05 -7.12
CA ALA A 17 -14.57 5.33 -7.14
C ALA A 17 -13.59 5.42 -8.32
N TYR A 18 -12.83 4.36 -8.62
CA TYR A 18 -11.98 4.31 -9.81
C TYR A 18 -12.77 4.47 -11.12
N LYS A 19 -13.98 3.89 -11.21
CA LYS A 19 -14.85 4.09 -12.39
C LYS A 19 -15.30 5.54 -12.56
N ILE A 20 -15.45 6.29 -11.47
CA ILE A 20 -15.76 7.73 -11.50
C ILE A 20 -14.54 8.52 -11.99
N LEU A 21 -13.35 8.24 -11.46
CA LEU A 21 -12.11 8.92 -11.86
C LEU A 21 -11.82 8.76 -13.36
N LYS A 22 -12.12 7.61 -13.95
CA LYS A 22 -11.94 7.38 -15.39
C LYS A 22 -12.85 8.22 -16.28
N LYS A 23 -13.96 8.76 -15.75
CA LYS A 23 -14.97 9.49 -16.53
C LYS A 23 -14.79 11.01 -16.51
N SER A 24 -13.99 11.54 -15.59
CA SER A 24 -13.86 12.98 -15.41
C SER A 24 -12.52 13.33 -14.79
N SER A 25 -11.87 14.36 -15.35
CA SER A 25 -10.67 14.98 -14.80
C SER A 25 -10.96 16.06 -13.74
N ASN A 26 -12.23 16.27 -13.36
CA ASN A 26 -12.63 17.24 -12.34
C ASN A 26 -13.57 16.59 -11.32
N VAL A 27 -12.98 15.81 -10.43
CA VAL A 27 -13.65 15.03 -9.38
C VAL A 27 -13.16 15.52 -8.03
N ASP A 28 -14.04 16.08 -7.21
CA ASP A 28 -13.73 16.42 -5.82
C ASP A 28 -13.65 15.15 -4.97
N LEU A 29 -12.69 15.09 -4.05
CA LEU A 29 -12.52 13.98 -3.12
C LEU A 29 -12.93 14.41 -1.72
N TYR A 30 -13.89 13.71 -1.13
CA TYR A 30 -14.33 13.92 0.24
C TYR A 30 -13.77 12.79 1.10
N ILE A 31 -13.05 13.14 2.17
CA ILE A 31 -12.47 12.19 3.10
C ILE A 31 -13.07 12.32 4.50
N PRO A 32 -13.32 11.19 5.20
CA PRO A 32 -13.84 11.21 6.54
C PRO A 32 -12.71 11.54 7.53
N ALA A 33 -13.08 12.00 8.72
CA ALA A 33 -12.10 12.21 9.80
C ALA A 33 -11.41 10.89 10.23
N ASN A 34 -12.11 9.77 10.12
CA ASN A 34 -11.63 8.45 10.49
C ASN A 34 -12.32 7.36 9.65
N ILE A 35 -11.66 6.20 9.55
CA ILE A 35 -12.24 4.97 9.02
C ILE A 35 -12.61 4.06 10.21
N ASN A 36 -13.80 3.50 10.15
CA ASN A 36 -14.34 2.54 11.08
C ASN A 36 -14.07 1.14 10.54
N GLY A 37 -13.39 0.32 11.34
CA GLY A 37 -13.17 -1.09 11.05
C GLY A 37 -11.71 -1.50 11.08
N LYS A 38 -11.49 -2.80 11.15
CA LYS A 38 -10.18 -3.45 11.08
C LYS A 38 -10.05 -4.25 9.79
N GLN A 39 -10.60 -3.73 8.69
CA GLN A 39 -10.57 -4.45 7.42
C GLN A 39 -9.13 -4.64 6.94
N LEU A 40 -8.78 -5.87 6.57
CA LEU A 40 -7.45 -6.20 6.03
C LEU A 40 -7.26 -5.49 4.69
N GLY A 41 -6.12 -4.83 4.48
CA GLY A 41 -5.75 -4.19 3.21
C GLY A 41 -6.47 -2.89 2.84
N ILE A 42 -7.46 -2.44 3.64
CA ILE A 42 -8.31 -1.30 3.20
C ILE A 42 -7.53 0.02 3.13
N TYR A 43 -6.58 0.24 4.04
CA TYR A 43 -5.82 1.49 4.10
C TYR A 43 -4.94 1.68 2.86
N SER A 44 -4.28 0.63 2.38
CA SER A 44 -3.44 0.70 1.17
C SER A 44 -4.27 0.94 -0.09
N GLU A 45 -5.47 0.36 -0.20
CA GLU A 45 -6.38 0.61 -1.31
C GLU A 45 -6.90 2.06 -1.34
N ILE A 46 -7.18 2.63 -0.17
CA ILE A 46 -7.57 4.04 -0.04
C ILE A 46 -6.40 4.97 -0.40
N ILE A 47 -5.19 4.65 0.07
CA ILE A 47 -3.98 5.38 -0.28
C ILE A 47 -3.77 5.37 -1.80
N GLN A 48 -3.91 4.22 -2.46
CA GLN A 48 -3.80 4.14 -3.91
C GLN A 48 -4.90 4.94 -4.63
N LEU A 49 -6.14 4.93 -4.11
CA LEU A 49 -7.23 5.73 -4.67
C LEU A 49 -6.92 7.23 -4.57
N ILE A 50 -6.41 7.69 -3.43
CA ILE A 50 -5.98 9.08 -3.20
C ILE A 50 -4.87 9.48 -4.17
N ILE A 51 -3.84 8.63 -4.29
CA ILE A 51 -2.73 8.86 -5.22
C ILE A 51 -3.27 8.97 -6.65
N THR A 52 -4.10 8.02 -7.08
CA THR A 52 -4.69 8.02 -8.42
C THR A 52 -5.57 9.25 -8.66
N TRP A 53 -6.40 9.62 -7.68
CA TRP A 53 -7.21 10.84 -7.74
C TRP A 53 -6.35 12.09 -7.96
N SER A 54 -5.28 12.26 -7.18
CA SER A 54 -4.40 13.43 -7.30
C SER A 54 -3.67 13.54 -8.64
N ARG A 55 -3.52 12.40 -9.35
CA ARG A 55 -2.87 12.36 -10.68
C ARG A 55 -3.84 12.62 -11.82
N LEU A 56 -5.08 12.17 -11.68
CA LEU A 56 -6.07 12.22 -12.77
C LEU A 56 -7.07 13.36 -12.63
N SER A 57 -7.19 13.95 -11.43
CA SER A 57 -8.21 14.94 -11.12
C SER A 57 -7.61 16.29 -10.73
N ASN A 58 -8.21 17.36 -11.25
CA ASN A 58 -8.02 18.75 -10.82
C ASN A 58 -9.02 19.16 -9.72
N GLY A 59 -9.85 18.24 -9.24
CA GLY A 59 -10.82 18.51 -8.18
C GLY A 59 -10.14 18.71 -6.83
N LYS A 60 -10.91 19.25 -5.88
CA LYS A 60 -10.43 19.68 -4.56
C LYS A 60 -10.55 18.56 -3.52
N LEU A 61 -9.72 18.62 -2.47
CA LEU A 61 -9.85 17.75 -1.31
C LEU A 61 -10.76 18.40 -0.26
N PHE A 62 -11.79 17.70 0.18
CA PHE A 62 -12.70 18.12 1.24
C PHE A 62 -12.57 17.22 2.47
N VAL A 63 -12.38 17.82 3.64
CA VAL A 63 -12.36 17.13 4.94
C VAL A 63 -13.70 17.25 5.65
N HIS A 64 -14.05 16.26 6.46
CA HIS A 64 -15.35 16.18 7.14
C HIS A 64 -15.47 17.08 8.38
N TYR A 65 -15.26 18.39 8.21
CA TYR A 65 -15.44 19.43 9.23
C TYR A 65 -16.00 20.72 8.60
N ASN A 66 -16.62 21.58 9.40
CA ASN A 66 -16.98 22.97 9.06
C ASN A 66 -16.14 23.97 9.87
N SER A 67 -16.08 25.23 9.46
CA SER A 67 -15.39 26.32 10.17
C SER A 67 -15.91 26.53 11.60
N THR A 68 -17.19 26.24 11.83
CA THR A 68 -17.84 26.31 13.15
C THR A 68 -17.56 25.10 14.06
N THR A 69 -16.77 24.13 13.60
CA THR A 69 -16.47 22.93 14.40
C THR A 69 -15.67 23.31 15.65
N PRO A 70 -16.14 22.96 16.87
CA PRO A 70 -15.38 23.21 18.09
C PRO A 70 -14.02 22.50 18.06
N GLU A 71 -12.98 23.19 18.53
CA GLU A 71 -11.59 22.71 18.52
C GLU A 71 -11.10 22.27 17.12
N LEU A 72 -11.51 22.98 16.06
CA LEU A 72 -11.22 22.63 14.67
C LEU A 72 -9.73 22.33 14.45
N ASP A 73 -8.84 23.20 14.91
CA ASP A 73 -7.39 23.05 14.77
C ASP A 73 -6.89 21.71 15.32
N LYS A 74 -7.26 21.39 16.56
CA LYS A 74 -6.90 20.13 17.20
C LYS A 74 -7.48 18.92 16.46
N LYS A 75 -8.69 19.04 15.91
CA LYS A 75 -9.32 17.98 15.10
C LYS A 75 -8.60 17.77 13.76
N ILE A 76 -8.16 18.84 13.10
CA ILE A 76 -7.31 18.78 11.90
C ILE A 76 -5.99 18.08 12.23
N ASP A 77 -5.33 18.47 13.32
CA ASP A 77 -4.07 17.86 13.76
C ASP A 77 -4.23 16.35 14.02
N ILE A 78 -5.31 15.95 14.71
CA ILE A 78 -5.63 14.54 14.97
C ILE A 78 -5.95 13.77 13.67
N MET A 79 -6.69 14.39 12.76
CA MET A 79 -7.08 13.81 11.47
C MET A 79 -5.87 13.52 10.59
N PHE A 80 -5.05 14.54 10.32
CA PHE A 80 -3.84 14.37 9.51
C PHE A 80 -2.71 13.67 10.28
N SER A 81 -2.89 13.41 11.58
CA SER A 81 -2.13 12.41 12.32
C SER A 81 -2.63 10.95 12.12
N ARG A 82 -3.34 10.65 11.03
CA ARG A 82 -3.64 9.27 10.59
C ARG A 82 -2.95 9.05 9.25
N TYR A 83 -2.41 7.86 9.02
CA TYR A 83 -1.51 7.59 7.90
C TYR A 83 -2.12 7.92 6.53
N TRP A 84 -3.31 7.40 6.25
CA TRP A 84 -3.98 7.63 4.97
C TRP A 84 -4.47 9.08 4.81
N ASN A 85 -4.86 9.76 5.90
CA ASN A 85 -5.19 11.20 5.87
C ASN A 85 -3.93 12.04 5.62
N PHE A 86 -2.80 11.69 6.22
CA PHE A 86 -1.51 12.31 5.96
C PHE A 86 -1.16 12.23 4.47
N ILE A 87 -1.33 11.05 3.86
CA ILE A 87 -1.17 10.88 2.42
C ILE A 87 -2.15 11.77 1.63
N ALA A 88 -3.42 11.82 2.02
CA ALA A 88 -4.40 12.70 1.39
C ALA A 88 -3.98 14.18 1.45
N GLY A 89 -3.45 14.64 2.58
CA GLY A 89 -2.96 16.00 2.73
C GLY A 89 -1.77 16.28 1.81
N CYS A 90 -0.81 15.36 1.74
CA CYS A 90 0.35 15.49 0.85
C CYS A 90 -0.08 15.56 -0.62
N MET A 91 -0.95 14.63 -1.05
CA MET A 91 -1.37 14.52 -2.45
C MET A 91 -2.40 15.58 -2.85
N GLY A 92 -3.22 16.06 -1.92
CA GLY A 92 -4.27 17.05 -2.17
C GLY A 92 -3.81 18.50 -2.11
N TYR A 93 -2.63 18.79 -1.55
CA TYR A 93 -2.15 20.15 -1.33
C TYR A 93 -2.15 21.01 -2.60
N LYS A 94 -1.72 20.46 -3.74
CA LYS A 94 -1.70 21.15 -5.04
C LYS A 94 -3.09 21.63 -5.49
N ASN A 95 -4.13 20.87 -5.17
CA ASN A 95 -5.51 21.16 -5.59
C ASN A 95 -6.28 21.97 -4.53
N GLY A 96 -5.66 22.21 -3.37
CA GLY A 96 -6.27 22.85 -2.21
C GLY A 96 -7.09 21.88 -1.35
N ILE A 97 -7.10 22.17 -0.05
CA ILE A 97 -7.74 21.37 1.00
C ILE A 97 -8.76 22.23 1.72
N PHE A 98 -10.01 21.81 1.72
CA PHE A 98 -11.15 22.61 2.14
C PHE A 98 -11.99 21.89 3.20
N LEU A 99 -12.63 22.68 4.06
CA LEU A 99 -13.75 22.26 4.89
C LEU A 99 -15.02 22.07 4.04
N LEU A 100 -16.06 21.45 4.60
CA LEU A 100 -17.34 21.25 3.89
C LEU A 100 -18.04 22.56 3.52
N ASP A 101 -17.83 23.62 4.30
CA ASP A 101 -18.29 24.98 4.00
C ASP A 101 -17.36 25.76 3.06
N LYS A 102 -16.39 25.07 2.44
CA LYS A 102 -15.43 25.61 1.47
C LYS A 102 -14.39 26.58 2.04
N THR A 103 -14.21 26.61 3.36
CA THR A 103 -13.07 27.30 3.98
C THR A 103 -11.77 26.58 3.62
N ASP A 104 -10.77 27.30 3.11
CA ASP A 104 -9.45 26.75 2.78
C ASP A 104 -8.62 26.55 4.07
N ILE A 105 -8.07 25.35 4.23
CA ILE A 105 -7.22 24.96 5.37
C ILE A 105 -5.86 24.41 4.92
N SER A 106 -5.48 24.60 3.65
CA SER A 106 -4.28 24.03 3.05
C SER A 106 -3.02 24.36 3.84
N SER A 107 -2.84 25.61 4.26
CA SER A 107 -1.69 26.05 5.07
C SER A 107 -1.64 25.38 6.45
N LYS A 108 -2.79 25.20 7.10
CA LYS A 108 -2.87 24.50 8.40
C LYS A 108 -2.45 23.04 8.23
N VAL A 109 -2.97 22.36 7.21
CA VAL A 109 -2.64 20.96 6.91
C VAL A 109 -1.17 20.81 6.53
N ALA A 110 -0.59 21.75 5.77
CA ALA A 110 0.82 21.75 5.41
C ALA A 110 1.74 21.79 6.64
N ASN A 111 1.36 22.54 7.68
CA ASN A 111 2.11 22.55 8.94
C ASN A 111 2.10 21.18 9.62
N VAL A 112 0.93 20.52 9.70
CA VAL A 112 0.83 19.17 10.27
C VAL A 112 1.69 18.17 9.49
N ILE A 113 1.68 18.25 8.16
CA ILE A 113 2.50 17.40 7.29
C ILE A 113 3.99 17.64 7.56
N LYS A 114 4.42 18.91 7.61
CA LYS A 114 5.81 19.29 7.90
C LYS A 114 6.29 18.73 9.23
N ASP A 115 5.47 18.81 10.26
CA ASP A 115 5.80 18.28 11.59
C ASP A 115 5.96 16.76 11.58
N LYS A 116 5.10 16.04 10.84
CA LYS A 116 5.21 14.58 10.69
C LYS A 116 6.41 14.15 9.86
N ILE A 117 6.75 14.90 8.81
CA ILE A 117 7.96 14.67 8.02
C ILE A 117 9.21 14.88 8.89
N ASN A 118 9.23 15.93 9.71
CA ASN A 118 10.31 16.15 10.68
C ASN A 118 10.39 15.04 11.73
N PHE A 119 9.25 14.55 12.22
CA PHE A 119 9.21 13.41 13.14
C PHE A 119 9.88 12.17 12.53
N LEU A 120 9.54 11.82 11.28
CA LEU A 120 10.10 10.65 10.57
C LEU A 120 11.58 10.78 10.18
N LYS A 121 12.15 11.99 10.28
CA LYS A 121 13.60 12.19 10.15
C LYS A 121 14.37 11.62 11.34
N PHE A 122 13.78 11.68 12.54
CA PHE A 122 14.45 11.30 13.78
C PHE A 122 13.91 10.01 14.40
N ASN A 123 12.74 9.55 13.93
CA ASN A 123 12.08 8.36 14.42
C ASN A 123 11.97 7.33 13.30
N GLU A 124 12.29 6.08 13.61
CA GLU A 124 12.31 4.99 12.64
C GLU A 124 10.90 4.61 12.16
N SER A 125 9.86 4.93 12.92
CA SER A 125 8.49 4.71 12.47
C SER A 125 7.48 5.62 13.17
N TRP A 126 6.32 5.75 12.56
CA TRP A 126 5.17 6.39 13.15
C TRP A 126 4.12 5.34 13.54
N LYS A 127 4.01 5.08 14.84
CA LYS A 127 3.07 4.11 15.41
C LYS A 127 1.72 4.73 15.79
N LYS A 128 0.66 3.94 15.62
CA LYS A 128 -0.72 4.24 16.03
C LYS A 128 -1.52 2.93 16.11
N GLY A 129 -1.79 2.48 17.34
CA GLY A 129 -2.48 1.22 17.61
C GLY A 129 -1.69 0.02 17.07
N ASP A 130 -2.39 -0.86 16.35
CA ASP A 130 -1.87 -2.09 15.73
C ASP A 130 -1.13 -1.84 14.40
N ASN A 131 -0.61 -0.63 14.20
CA ASN A 131 -0.01 -0.23 12.93
C ASN A 131 1.27 0.56 13.16
N SER A 132 2.23 0.37 12.27
CA SER A 132 3.44 1.17 12.13
C SER A 132 3.55 1.68 10.69
N PHE A 133 3.87 2.97 10.53
CA PHE A 133 3.89 3.64 9.25
C PHE A 133 5.21 4.36 9.01
N ILE A 134 5.79 4.18 7.84
CA ILE A 134 7.00 4.85 7.38
C ILE A 134 6.73 5.38 5.99
N THR A 135 7.05 6.64 5.74
CA THR A 135 6.85 7.23 4.41
C THR A 135 7.93 8.24 4.05
N SER A 136 8.29 8.22 2.78
CA SER A 136 9.08 9.24 2.10
C SER A 136 8.13 10.18 1.38
N VAL A 137 8.33 11.50 1.52
CA VAL A 137 7.60 12.50 0.74
C VAL A 137 8.61 13.26 -0.11
N GLN A 138 8.60 12.97 -1.41
CA GLN A 138 9.54 13.51 -2.37
C GLN A 138 9.44 15.04 -2.45
N HIS A 139 10.58 15.71 -2.60
CA HIS A 139 10.72 17.17 -2.62
C HIS A 139 10.20 17.89 -1.36
N SER A 140 9.94 17.17 -0.27
CA SER A 140 9.72 17.79 1.04
C SER A 140 11.03 18.22 1.68
N ALA A 141 10.94 18.94 2.81
CA ALA A 141 12.12 19.36 3.57
C ALA A 141 12.98 18.19 4.07
N ASN A 142 12.37 17.01 4.32
CA ASN A 142 13.09 15.79 4.70
C ASN A 142 12.49 14.59 3.94
N PRO A 143 12.90 14.35 2.69
CA PRO A 143 12.27 13.35 1.83
C PRO A 143 12.67 11.90 2.16
N TYR A 144 13.66 11.72 3.04
CA TYR A 144 14.30 10.46 3.35
C TYR A 144 14.11 10.13 4.85
N PRO A 145 13.12 9.29 5.22
CA PRO A 145 12.94 8.87 6.61
C PRO A 145 14.15 8.06 7.09
N SER A 146 14.58 8.28 8.34
CA SER A 146 15.78 7.62 8.88
C SER A 146 15.67 6.10 8.96
N ALA A 147 14.44 5.58 8.94
CA ALA A 147 14.17 4.15 8.89
C ALA A 147 14.90 3.46 7.73
N PHE A 148 14.75 3.99 6.51
CA PHE A 148 15.26 3.35 5.29
C PHE A 148 16.47 4.05 4.69
N TYR A 149 16.79 5.26 5.15
CA TYR A 149 17.79 6.10 4.51
C TYR A 149 18.84 6.58 5.51
N LEU A 150 20.07 6.68 5.02
CA LEU A 150 21.13 7.46 5.66
C LEU A 150 20.85 8.95 5.49
N SER A 151 21.53 9.79 6.27
CA SER A 151 21.33 11.25 6.25
C SER A 151 21.62 11.92 4.90
N ASN A 152 22.42 11.27 4.05
CA ASN A 152 22.73 11.70 2.69
C ASN A 152 21.68 11.26 1.64
N GLY A 153 20.62 10.56 2.05
CA GLY A 153 19.58 10.05 1.16
C GLY A 153 19.89 8.71 0.49
N THR A 154 21.04 8.09 0.78
CA THR A 154 21.35 6.73 0.34
C THR A 154 20.48 5.72 1.08
N LEU A 155 19.95 4.72 0.36
CA LEU A 155 19.21 3.63 0.97
C LEU A 155 20.12 2.83 1.91
N LYS A 156 19.63 2.48 3.10
CA LYS A 156 20.33 1.60 4.05
C LYS A 156 20.51 0.21 3.45
N SER A 157 21.50 -0.52 3.95
CA SER A 157 21.78 -1.88 3.51
C SER A 157 20.65 -2.85 3.89
N LYS A 158 20.55 -3.96 3.16
CA LYS A 158 19.61 -5.06 3.45
C LYS A 158 19.69 -5.53 4.91
N LYS A 159 20.89 -5.62 5.48
CA LYS A 159 21.11 -6.01 6.89
C LYS A 159 20.45 -5.02 7.85
N GLU A 160 20.62 -3.72 7.62
CA GLU A 160 20.03 -2.68 8.48
C GLU A 160 18.50 -2.66 8.37
N VAL A 161 17.95 -2.87 7.17
CA VAL A 161 16.49 -2.95 6.98
C VAL A 161 15.89 -4.19 7.64
N ILE A 162 16.59 -5.33 7.63
CA ILE A 162 16.18 -6.54 8.37
C ILE A 162 16.12 -6.25 9.87
N GLU A 163 17.14 -5.60 10.45
CA GLU A 163 17.16 -5.25 11.87
C GLU A 163 16.02 -4.28 12.24
N LEU A 164 15.79 -3.26 11.42
CA LEU A 164 14.64 -2.36 11.58
C LEU A 164 13.31 -3.13 11.58
N SER A 165 13.14 -4.05 10.63
CA SER A 165 11.91 -4.82 10.47
C SER A 165 11.62 -5.70 11.69
N LYS A 166 12.68 -6.26 12.29
CA LYS A 166 12.61 -6.99 13.57
C LYS A 166 12.12 -6.10 14.72
N ASN A 167 12.63 -4.87 14.82
CA ASN A 167 12.19 -3.92 15.85
C ASN A 167 10.71 -3.54 15.69
N ILE A 168 10.27 -3.29 14.44
CA ILE A 168 8.87 -3.01 14.13
C ILE A 168 7.99 -4.21 14.50
N LEU A 169 8.40 -5.43 14.14
CA LEU A 169 7.72 -6.68 14.48
C LEU A 169 7.55 -6.83 16.00
N ILE A 170 8.63 -6.66 16.77
CA ILE A 170 8.59 -6.66 18.23
C ILE A 170 7.60 -5.61 18.73
N GLU A 171 7.64 -4.41 18.16
CA GLU A 171 6.86 -3.29 18.66
C GLU A 171 5.34 -3.44 18.44
N ILE A 172 4.94 -4.03 17.31
CA ILE A 172 3.53 -4.34 17.03
C ILE A 172 3.08 -5.64 17.69
N SER A 173 4.02 -6.57 17.96
CA SER A 173 3.72 -7.85 18.62
C SER A 173 3.67 -7.73 20.14
N LYS A 174 4.30 -6.72 20.75
CA LYS A 174 4.28 -6.46 22.22
C LYS A 174 2.89 -6.30 22.82
N ASN A 175 1.85 -6.12 22.00
CA ASN A 175 0.44 -6.26 22.43
C ASN A 175 0.04 -7.73 22.68
N TYR A 176 0.98 -8.68 22.60
CA TYR A 176 0.79 -10.12 22.72
C TYR A 176 1.70 -10.71 23.82
N THR A 177 1.36 -11.91 24.31
CA THR A 177 2.13 -12.62 25.35
C THR A 177 3.60 -12.85 24.94
N SER A 178 4.49 -12.83 25.94
CA SER A 178 5.95 -12.89 25.76
C SER A 178 6.44 -14.12 24.99
N ASN A 179 5.83 -15.29 25.19
CA ASN A 179 6.30 -16.55 24.57
C ASN A 179 6.04 -16.66 23.06
N THR A 180 4.92 -16.13 22.55
CA THR A 180 4.63 -16.18 21.10
C THR A 180 5.40 -15.11 20.34
N SER A 181 5.75 -14.00 21.00
CA SER A 181 6.54 -12.93 20.39
C SER A 181 7.90 -13.45 19.92
N THR A 182 8.64 -14.17 20.77
CA THR A 182 10.00 -14.65 20.44
C THR A 182 10.02 -15.61 19.24
N VAL A 183 9.11 -16.60 19.21
CA VAL A 183 9.06 -17.61 18.13
C VAL A 183 8.66 -16.98 16.79
N VAL A 184 7.68 -16.06 16.80
CA VAL A 184 7.26 -15.37 15.57
C VAL A 184 8.38 -14.49 15.04
N ILE A 185 9.10 -13.79 15.91
CA ILE A 185 10.23 -12.94 15.51
C ILE A 185 11.36 -13.80 14.93
N GLU A 186 11.80 -14.84 15.63
CA GLU A 186 12.90 -15.71 15.17
C GLU A 186 12.59 -16.44 13.86
N TYR A 187 11.31 -16.75 13.62
CA TYR A 187 10.89 -17.50 12.43
C TYR A 187 10.65 -16.62 11.20
N TYR A 188 10.29 -15.34 11.39
CA TYR A 188 9.84 -14.44 10.31
C TYR A 188 10.66 -13.16 10.14
N ASP A 189 11.59 -12.81 11.04
CA ASP A 189 12.32 -11.54 10.97
C ASP A 189 13.12 -11.38 9.67
N LYS A 190 13.92 -12.38 9.32
CA LYS A 190 14.69 -12.40 8.07
C LYS A 190 13.76 -12.35 6.86
N LEU A 191 12.71 -13.18 6.86
CA LEU A 191 11.72 -13.22 5.78
C LEU A 191 11.12 -11.84 5.50
N ILE A 192 10.60 -11.21 6.55
CA ILE A 192 9.88 -9.93 6.47
C ILE A 192 10.85 -8.81 6.12
N GLY A 193 12.03 -8.80 6.73
CA GLY A 193 13.06 -7.82 6.44
C GLY A 193 13.58 -7.89 5.01
N GLU A 194 13.73 -9.09 4.46
CA GLU A 194 14.08 -9.30 3.05
C GLU A 194 12.97 -8.78 2.14
N ILE A 195 11.71 -9.16 2.36
CA ILE A 195 10.58 -8.65 1.57
C ILE A 195 10.51 -7.12 1.61
N ILE A 196 10.64 -6.51 2.80
CA ILE A 196 10.60 -5.06 2.96
C ILE A 196 11.75 -4.41 2.18
N PHE A 197 12.98 -4.92 2.30
CA PHE A 197 14.12 -4.36 1.58
C PHE A 197 13.91 -4.38 0.06
N GLU A 198 13.55 -5.54 -0.51
CA GLU A 198 13.38 -5.69 -1.95
C GLU A 198 12.27 -4.76 -2.49
N LEU A 199 11.16 -4.62 -1.74
CA LEU A 199 10.05 -3.76 -2.16
C LEU A 199 10.38 -2.27 -1.99
N ILE A 200 11.03 -1.87 -0.89
CA ILE A 200 11.43 -0.48 -0.68
C ILE A 200 12.47 -0.06 -1.72
N GLU A 201 13.44 -0.92 -2.03
CA GLU A 201 14.41 -0.68 -3.10
C GLU A 201 13.72 -0.45 -4.44
N ASN A 202 12.73 -1.28 -4.79
CA ASN A 202 11.94 -1.09 -6.00
C ASN A 202 11.21 0.25 -6.01
N THR A 203 10.56 0.63 -4.91
CA THR A 203 9.92 1.96 -4.82
C THR A 203 10.95 3.09 -4.91
N HIS A 204 12.16 2.88 -4.39
CA HIS A 204 13.22 3.87 -4.40
C HIS A 204 13.65 4.20 -5.83
N TYR A 205 13.99 3.20 -6.61
CA TYR A 205 14.51 3.40 -7.97
C TYR A 205 13.40 3.66 -9.00
N TRP A 206 12.20 3.08 -8.81
CA TRP A 206 11.17 3.08 -9.86
C TRP A 206 9.92 3.89 -9.51
N GLY A 207 9.65 4.15 -8.23
CA GLY A 207 8.41 4.78 -7.75
C GLY A 207 8.38 6.32 -7.77
N GLN A 208 9.49 6.96 -8.14
CA GLN A 208 9.66 8.44 -8.07
C GLN A 208 9.32 9.18 -9.36
N SER A 209 9.21 8.45 -10.48
CA SER A 209 9.11 9.03 -11.82
C SER A 209 8.06 8.32 -12.66
N ASN A 210 7.66 8.99 -13.74
CA ASN A 210 6.79 8.40 -14.74
C ASN A 210 7.53 7.40 -15.65
N TYR A 211 6.84 6.90 -16.68
CA TYR A 211 7.38 5.95 -17.66
C TYR A 211 8.51 6.53 -18.53
N LEU A 212 8.64 7.85 -18.62
CA LEU A 212 9.73 8.57 -19.30
C LEU A 212 10.87 8.98 -18.36
N ASN A 213 10.90 8.44 -17.14
CA ASN A 213 11.86 8.84 -16.09
C ASN A 213 11.76 10.32 -15.66
N LYS A 214 10.66 11.02 -15.98
CA LYS A 214 10.39 12.35 -15.44
C LYS A 214 9.87 12.23 -14.01
N THR A 215 10.63 12.79 -13.09
CA THR A 215 10.33 12.86 -11.66
C THR A 215 9.02 13.61 -11.39
N PHE A 216 8.19 13.08 -10.47
CA PHE A 216 6.95 13.75 -10.08
C PHE A 216 7.19 14.95 -9.16
N GLU A 217 6.36 15.99 -9.27
CA GLU A 217 6.42 17.17 -8.37
C GLU A 217 6.17 16.81 -6.90
N THR A 218 5.24 15.90 -6.67
CA THR A 218 4.95 15.32 -5.36
C THR A 218 4.88 13.81 -5.53
N GLY A 219 5.77 13.11 -4.84
CA GLY A 219 5.87 11.65 -4.86
C GLY A 219 5.86 11.10 -3.46
N ILE A 220 5.32 9.92 -3.29
CA ILE A 220 5.21 9.23 -2.00
C ILE A 220 5.65 7.79 -2.18
N ARG A 221 6.39 7.28 -1.20
CA ARG A 221 6.73 5.87 -1.06
C ARG A 221 6.56 5.51 0.40
N GLY A 222 5.85 4.44 0.71
CA GLY A 222 5.56 4.11 2.10
C GLY A 222 5.46 2.62 2.37
N LEU A 223 5.75 2.28 3.62
CA LEU A 223 5.45 1.01 4.25
C LEU A 223 4.39 1.25 5.32
N LEU A 224 3.25 0.58 5.19
CA LEU A 224 2.30 0.38 6.27
C LEU A 224 2.41 -1.06 6.74
N PHE A 225 2.83 -1.22 7.99
CA PHE A 225 2.83 -2.48 8.70
C PHE A 225 1.59 -2.52 9.58
N SER A 226 0.74 -3.53 9.40
CA SER A 226 -0.47 -3.73 10.19
C SER A 226 -0.50 -5.11 10.82
N SER A 227 -0.95 -5.19 12.08
CA SER A 227 -1.26 -6.44 12.74
C SER A 227 -2.77 -6.60 12.94
N HIS A 228 -3.26 -7.78 12.60
CA HIS A 228 -4.66 -8.15 12.73
C HIS A 228 -4.77 -9.36 13.65
N HIS A 229 -5.71 -9.31 14.59
CA HIS A 229 -5.91 -10.38 15.56
C HIS A 229 -7.39 -10.67 15.80
N GLY A 230 -7.68 -11.91 16.17
CA GLY A 230 -9.00 -12.34 16.56
C GLY A 230 -9.24 -13.81 16.27
N ASN A 231 -10.43 -14.27 16.63
CA ASN A 231 -10.92 -15.57 16.19
C ASN A 231 -11.21 -15.56 14.67
N LYS A 232 -11.44 -16.75 14.10
CA LYS A 232 -11.64 -16.88 12.64
C LYS A 232 -12.80 -16.02 12.15
N GLU A 233 -13.92 -16.01 12.87
CA GLU A 233 -15.10 -15.21 12.52
C GLU A 233 -14.77 -13.71 12.43
N THR A 234 -14.03 -13.18 13.41
CA THR A 234 -13.59 -11.78 13.43
C THR A 234 -12.73 -11.44 12.22
N LEU A 235 -11.77 -12.31 11.89
CA LEU A 235 -10.86 -12.10 10.77
C LEU A 235 -11.57 -12.22 9.42
N LEU A 236 -12.49 -13.19 9.27
CA LEU A 236 -13.33 -13.31 8.08
C LEU A 236 -14.27 -12.11 7.90
N LYS A 237 -14.84 -11.58 8.99
CA LYS A 237 -15.63 -10.35 8.96
C LYS A 237 -14.83 -9.15 8.45
N ASN A 238 -13.53 -9.11 8.73
CA ASN A 238 -12.61 -8.05 8.32
C ASN A 238 -12.15 -8.17 6.85
N CYS A 239 -12.47 -9.26 6.14
CA CYS A 239 -12.20 -9.40 4.71
C CYS A 239 -13.43 -9.85 3.92
N LYS A 240 -14.64 -9.71 4.48
CA LYS A 240 -15.89 -10.27 3.94
C LYS A 240 -16.24 -9.81 2.52
N ASP A 241 -15.74 -8.64 2.11
CA ASP A 241 -15.98 -8.02 0.80
C ASP A 241 -14.83 -8.23 -0.19
N ASP A 242 -13.78 -8.94 0.23
CA ASP A 242 -12.67 -9.43 -0.61
C ASP A 242 -12.69 -10.96 -0.58
N LYS A 243 -13.42 -11.57 -1.51
CA LYS A 243 -13.65 -13.02 -1.53
C LYS A 243 -12.35 -13.82 -1.63
N PRO A 244 -11.39 -13.49 -2.52
CA PRO A 244 -10.09 -14.16 -2.55
C PRO A 244 -9.36 -14.14 -1.21
N LEU A 245 -9.33 -13.00 -0.52
CA LEU A 245 -8.69 -12.89 0.79
C LEU A 245 -9.48 -13.66 1.86
N SER A 246 -10.82 -13.61 1.83
CA SER A 246 -11.67 -14.38 2.74
C SER A 246 -11.45 -15.88 2.60
N ASP A 247 -11.33 -16.39 1.36
CA ASP A 247 -11.03 -17.80 1.08
C ASP A 247 -9.65 -18.20 1.63
N TYR A 248 -8.64 -17.36 1.39
CA TYR A 248 -7.30 -17.57 1.93
C TYR A 248 -7.33 -17.66 3.46
N ILE A 249 -7.94 -16.67 4.14
CA ILE A 249 -8.04 -16.62 5.60
C ILE A 249 -8.81 -17.84 6.15
N SER A 250 -9.90 -18.22 5.49
CA SER A 250 -10.70 -19.39 5.88
C SER A 250 -9.89 -20.68 5.76
N SER A 251 -9.03 -20.79 4.75
CA SER A 251 -8.15 -21.95 4.54
C SER A 251 -6.96 -21.95 5.49
N LEU A 252 -6.47 -20.76 5.88
CA LEU A 252 -5.31 -20.59 6.74
C LEU A 252 -5.64 -20.97 8.19
N ILE A 253 -6.80 -20.52 8.68
CA ILE A 253 -7.23 -20.68 10.07
C ILE A 253 -8.11 -21.93 10.20
N THR A 254 -7.55 -22.98 10.79
CA THR A 254 -8.25 -24.25 11.03
C THR A 254 -8.94 -24.32 12.40
N ASN A 255 -8.44 -23.58 13.39
CA ASN A 255 -9.05 -23.51 14.72
C ASN A 255 -9.85 -22.20 14.87
N ASP A 256 -11.17 -22.34 14.90
CA ASP A 256 -12.10 -21.23 14.89
C ASP A 256 -12.11 -20.42 16.20
N THR A 257 -11.71 -21.03 17.33
CA THR A 257 -11.74 -20.41 18.67
C THR A 257 -10.40 -19.82 19.10
N ALA A 258 -9.31 -20.20 18.43
CA ALA A 258 -7.98 -19.67 18.73
C ALA A 258 -7.90 -18.17 18.41
N ASN A 259 -7.13 -17.43 19.21
CA ASN A 259 -6.74 -16.08 18.85
C ASN A 259 -5.64 -16.16 17.78
N ASN A 260 -5.99 -15.82 16.55
CA ASN A 260 -5.09 -15.87 15.40
C ASN A 260 -4.44 -14.51 15.19
N PHE A 261 -3.26 -14.51 14.57
CA PHE A 261 -2.50 -13.31 14.27
C PHE A 261 -2.10 -13.28 12.80
N ILE A 262 -2.36 -12.16 12.13
CA ILE A 262 -2.02 -11.93 10.74
C ILE A 262 -1.19 -10.66 10.64
N ILE A 263 -0.04 -10.79 9.99
CA ILE A 263 0.81 -9.67 9.61
C ILE A 263 0.45 -9.26 8.19
N GLU A 264 0.16 -7.97 8.02
CA GLU A 264 -0.02 -7.35 6.72
C GLU A 264 1.11 -6.35 6.45
N LEU A 265 1.77 -6.52 5.31
CA LEU A 265 2.77 -5.59 4.79
C LEU A 265 2.20 -4.91 3.54
N SER A 266 1.95 -3.61 3.64
CA SER A 266 1.44 -2.78 2.56
C SER A 266 2.53 -1.80 2.11
N ILE A 267 3.19 -2.10 0.99
CA ILE A 267 4.16 -1.19 0.35
C ILE A 267 3.48 -0.51 -0.83
N PHE A 268 3.62 0.81 -0.92
CA PHE A 268 2.99 1.59 -1.98
C PHE A 268 3.89 2.74 -2.43
N ASP A 269 3.71 3.16 -3.68
CA ASP A 269 4.39 4.30 -4.26
C ASP A 269 3.52 5.05 -5.28
N THR A 270 4.01 6.20 -5.72
CA THR A 270 3.34 7.08 -6.69
C THR A 270 3.84 6.93 -8.13
N GLY A 271 4.61 5.88 -8.43
CA GLY A 271 5.21 5.59 -9.73
C GLY A 271 4.18 5.43 -10.84
N SER A 272 4.65 5.32 -12.09
CA SER A 272 3.78 5.03 -13.25
C SER A 272 3.19 3.62 -13.26
N GLY A 273 3.56 2.76 -12.31
CA GLY A 273 3.24 1.33 -12.31
C GLY A 273 4.20 0.50 -13.17
N LEU A 274 4.18 -0.81 -12.96
CA LEU A 274 5.12 -1.78 -13.52
C LEU A 274 5.08 -1.81 -15.06
N ALA A 275 3.92 -2.06 -15.66
CA ALA A 275 3.79 -2.21 -17.11
C ALA A 275 4.23 -0.94 -17.85
N SER A 276 3.72 0.22 -17.41
CA SER A 276 4.08 1.51 -18.01
C SER A 276 5.57 1.78 -17.89
N LYS A 277 6.19 1.49 -16.74
CA LYS A 277 7.63 1.69 -16.54
C LYS A 277 8.45 0.75 -17.42
N TRP A 278 8.05 -0.51 -17.49
CA TRP A 278 8.72 -1.58 -18.22
C TRP A 278 8.76 -1.29 -19.72
N LEU A 279 7.59 -1.02 -20.32
CA LEU A 279 7.48 -0.77 -21.76
C LEU A 279 7.73 0.69 -22.14
N LYS A 280 7.97 1.58 -21.16
CA LYS A 280 8.10 3.02 -21.34
C LYS A 280 6.89 3.63 -22.08
N LYS A 281 5.69 3.17 -21.71
CA LYS A 281 4.41 3.57 -22.32
C LYS A 281 3.48 4.19 -21.27
N SER A 282 2.71 5.19 -21.67
CA SER A 282 1.56 5.66 -20.92
C SER A 282 0.50 4.57 -20.83
N ILE A 283 -0.35 4.61 -19.79
CA ILE A 283 -1.39 3.59 -19.61
C ILE A 283 -2.45 3.64 -20.74
N GLU A 284 -2.65 4.80 -21.36
CA GLU A 284 -3.55 5.02 -22.48
C GLU A 284 -3.04 4.44 -23.81
N GLU A 285 -1.74 4.12 -23.89
CA GLU A 285 -1.13 3.55 -25.10
C GLU A 285 -1.24 2.02 -25.16
N PHE A 286 -1.67 1.37 -24.07
CA PHE A 286 -1.90 -0.06 -24.06
C PHE A 286 -3.18 -0.40 -24.81
N THR A 287 -3.08 -1.41 -25.69
CA THR A 287 -4.17 -1.82 -26.57
C THR A 287 -5.16 -2.77 -25.90
N SER A 288 -4.74 -3.47 -24.85
CA SER A 288 -5.54 -4.45 -24.13
C SER A 288 -5.11 -4.60 -22.66
N LYS A 289 -5.98 -5.20 -21.84
CA LYS A 289 -5.62 -5.56 -20.47
C LYS A 289 -4.59 -6.69 -20.44
N GLU A 290 -4.65 -7.56 -21.45
CA GLU A 290 -3.73 -8.67 -21.64
C GLU A 290 -2.31 -8.13 -21.88
N GLU A 291 -2.12 -7.11 -22.73
CA GLU A 291 -0.80 -6.47 -22.92
C GLU A 291 -0.24 -5.94 -21.59
N VAL A 292 -1.07 -5.27 -20.78
CA VAL A 292 -0.69 -4.78 -19.45
C VAL A 292 -0.31 -5.93 -18.52
N TYR A 293 -1.11 -7.00 -18.51
CA TYR A 293 -0.87 -8.18 -17.67
C TYR A 293 0.45 -8.86 -18.03
N GLU A 294 0.68 -9.11 -19.33
CA GLU A 294 1.89 -9.76 -19.80
C GLU A 294 3.14 -8.94 -19.45
N ALA A 295 3.09 -7.61 -19.59
CA ALA A 295 4.16 -6.72 -19.16
C ALA A 295 4.42 -6.76 -17.65
N ILE A 296 3.36 -6.88 -16.82
CA ILE A 296 3.51 -7.04 -15.36
C ILE A 296 4.21 -8.35 -15.04
N ILE A 297 3.80 -9.46 -15.67
CA ILE A 297 4.44 -10.77 -15.45
C ILE A 297 5.92 -10.71 -15.83
N ASP A 298 6.26 -10.05 -16.93
CA ASP A 298 7.65 -9.89 -17.36
C ASP A 298 8.51 -9.15 -16.33
N CYS A 299 7.94 -8.20 -15.57
CA CYS A 299 8.64 -7.55 -14.45
C CYS A 299 8.91 -8.48 -13.26
N LEU A 300 8.14 -9.56 -13.09
CA LEU A 300 8.29 -10.51 -12.00
C LEU A 300 9.35 -11.58 -12.31
N VAL A 301 9.50 -11.93 -13.59
CA VAL A 301 10.42 -12.96 -14.05
C VAL A 301 11.87 -12.60 -13.71
N LYS A 302 12.60 -13.58 -13.16
CA LYS A 302 13.97 -13.39 -12.73
C LYS A 302 14.89 -13.04 -13.90
N ASN A 303 15.84 -12.13 -13.67
CA ASN A 303 16.85 -11.67 -14.64
C ASN A 303 16.28 -10.98 -15.89
N ASN A 304 15.02 -10.56 -15.89
CA ASN A 304 14.47 -9.87 -17.05
C ASN A 304 14.90 -8.40 -17.09
N THR A 305 15.25 -7.79 -15.95
CA THR A 305 15.66 -6.38 -15.89
C THR A 305 17.15 -6.18 -16.26
N SER A 306 17.43 -5.34 -17.26
CA SER A 306 18.80 -5.07 -17.76
C SER A 306 19.43 -3.77 -17.22
N ASP A 307 18.87 -3.17 -16.17
CA ASP A 307 19.27 -1.83 -15.69
C ASP A 307 20.21 -1.91 -14.47
N HIS A 308 21.39 -1.25 -14.54
CA HIS A 308 22.46 -1.27 -13.54
C HIS A 308 22.38 -0.16 -12.48
N SER A 309 21.27 0.58 -12.36
CA SER A 309 21.18 1.72 -11.43
C SER A 309 21.10 1.37 -9.93
N SER A 310 21.15 0.09 -9.52
CA SER A 310 21.35 -0.32 -8.13
C SER A 310 22.68 -1.07 -7.99
N ASN A 311 23.29 -0.93 -6.81
CA ASN A 311 24.50 -1.68 -6.45
C ASN A 311 24.21 -3.14 -6.04
N TYR A 312 22.93 -3.54 -6.00
CA TYR A 312 22.47 -4.91 -5.72
C TYR A 312 22.01 -5.62 -7.00
N GLU A 313 22.16 -6.95 -7.08
CA GLU A 313 21.77 -7.77 -8.24
C GLU A 313 20.27 -7.60 -8.57
N ARG A 314 19.96 -6.89 -9.66
CA ARG A 314 18.58 -6.65 -10.09
C ARG A 314 17.94 -7.88 -10.73
N GLY A 315 16.62 -7.92 -10.68
CA GLY A 315 15.83 -9.04 -11.22
C GLY A 315 15.63 -10.18 -10.23
N PHE A 316 16.09 -10.03 -8.99
CA PHE A 316 15.89 -11.01 -7.92
C PHE A 316 14.78 -10.62 -6.95
N GLY A 317 14.50 -9.33 -6.72
CA GLY A 317 13.67 -8.92 -5.58
C GLY A 317 12.22 -9.45 -5.60
N LEU A 318 11.52 -9.32 -6.73
CA LEU A 318 10.13 -9.81 -6.82
C LEU A 318 10.08 -11.35 -6.88
N HIS A 319 11.05 -12.00 -7.53
CA HIS A 319 11.20 -13.46 -7.50
C HIS A 319 11.46 -13.97 -6.07
N ASN A 320 12.41 -13.36 -5.36
CA ASN A 320 12.76 -13.69 -3.98
C ASN A 320 11.54 -13.54 -3.07
N MET A 321 10.81 -12.42 -3.17
CA MET A 321 9.56 -12.25 -2.45
C MET A 321 8.55 -13.38 -2.73
N MET A 322 8.39 -13.80 -3.99
CA MET A 322 7.48 -14.91 -4.32
C MET A 322 7.96 -16.26 -3.76
N THR A 323 9.27 -16.52 -3.73
CA THR A 323 9.86 -17.70 -3.07
C THR A 323 9.59 -17.66 -1.57
N LEU A 324 9.91 -16.53 -0.93
CA LEU A 324 9.73 -16.30 0.50
C LEU A 324 8.26 -16.47 0.93
N LEU A 325 7.31 -15.94 0.17
CA LEU A 325 5.88 -16.15 0.41
C LEU A 325 5.43 -17.57 0.07
N GLY A 326 6.01 -18.18 -0.97
CA GLY A 326 5.80 -19.56 -1.40
C GLY A 326 6.07 -20.56 -0.28
N ASP A 327 7.26 -20.49 0.31
CA ASP A 327 7.72 -21.39 1.37
C ASP A 327 6.88 -21.32 2.64
N ARG A 328 6.12 -20.23 2.82
CA ARG A 328 5.32 -19.96 4.01
C ARG A 328 3.82 -19.95 3.77
N GLY A 329 3.37 -20.29 2.56
CA GLY A 329 1.94 -20.27 2.21
C GLY A 329 1.31 -18.89 2.39
N GLY A 330 2.07 -17.83 2.07
CA GLY A 330 1.63 -16.44 2.19
C GLY A 330 0.54 -16.07 1.19
N TYR A 331 0.11 -14.82 1.25
CA TYR A 331 -0.84 -14.23 0.32
C TYR A 331 -0.25 -12.94 -0.26
N PHE A 332 -0.30 -12.79 -1.58
CA PHE A 332 0.18 -11.62 -2.28
C PHE A 332 -0.95 -10.95 -3.05
N LYS A 333 -0.98 -9.61 -2.99
CA LYS A 333 -1.87 -8.76 -3.76
C LYS A 333 -1.05 -7.63 -4.36
N LEU A 334 -1.21 -7.42 -5.66
CA LEU A 334 -0.53 -6.39 -6.43
C LEU A 334 -1.56 -5.54 -7.15
N ARG A 335 -1.53 -4.22 -6.93
CA ARG A 335 -2.35 -3.28 -7.69
C ARG A 335 -1.44 -2.31 -8.43
N THR A 336 -1.49 -2.35 -9.76
CA THR A 336 -0.64 -1.56 -10.65
C THR A 336 -1.26 -1.44 -12.03
N ASN A 337 -1.03 -0.34 -12.75
CA ASN A 337 -1.52 -0.11 -14.12
C ASN A 337 -3.02 -0.45 -14.33
N GLY A 338 -3.85 -0.19 -13.32
CA GLY A 338 -5.29 -0.44 -13.38
C GLY A 338 -5.71 -1.92 -13.23
N LEU A 339 -4.77 -2.84 -13.02
CA LEU A 339 -5.05 -4.23 -12.66
C LEU A 339 -4.88 -4.43 -11.16
N LYS A 340 -5.67 -5.38 -10.63
CA LYS A 340 -5.58 -5.88 -9.25
C LYS A 340 -5.40 -7.39 -9.33
N LEU A 341 -4.18 -7.82 -9.06
CA LEU A 341 -3.70 -9.18 -9.22
C LEU A 341 -3.42 -9.79 -7.85
N LEU A 342 -3.52 -11.11 -7.73
CA LEU A 342 -3.28 -11.81 -6.48
C LEU A 342 -2.68 -13.19 -6.68
N ARG A 343 -2.11 -13.74 -5.61
CA ARG A 343 -1.77 -15.15 -5.50
C ARG A 343 -1.92 -15.62 -4.06
N ASP A 344 -2.64 -16.72 -3.90
CA ASP A 344 -2.63 -17.55 -2.71
C ASP A 344 -1.55 -18.61 -2.88
N PHE A 345 -0.44 -18.49 -2.13
CA PHE A 345 0.68 -19.43 -2.23
C PHE A 345 0.42 -20.75 -1.49
N LYS A 346 -0.60 -20.82 -0.62
CA LYS A 346 -1.02 -22.08 -0.01
C LYS A 346 -1.75 -22.96 -1.03
N LYS A 347 -2.60 -22.34 -1.87
CA LYS A 347 -3.33 -23.03 -2.93
C LYS A 347 -2.47 -23.27 -4.18
N ASN A 348 -1.68 -22.27 -4.56
CA ASN A 348 -0.84 -22.29 -5.76
C ASN A 348 0.63 -21.96 -5.37
N PRO A 349 1.38 -22.94 -4.83
CA PRO A 349 2.78 -22.75 -4.44
C PRO A 349 3.64 -22.19 -5.57
N PHE A 350 4.71 -21.47 -5.21
CA PHE A 350 5.65 -20.92 -6.18
C PHE A 350 6.81 -21.87 -6.41
N ASN A 351 6.91 -22.40 -7.63
CA ASN A 351 7.95 -23.35 -8.03
C ASN A 351 9.06 -22.70 -8.87
N GLY A 352 9.11 -21.37 -8.94
CA GLY A 352 10.05 -20.64 -9.80
C GLY A 352 11.53 -20.83 -9.43
N TYR A 353 11.83 -21.45 -8.28
CA TYR A 353 13.18 -21.86 -7.88
C TYR A 353 13.65 -23.15 -8.58
N VAL A 354 12.71 -23.99 -9.05
CA VAL A 354 13.00 -25.24 -9.77
C VAL A 354 13.12 -24.97 -11.26
N GLU A 355 12.17 -24.23 -11.81
CA GLU A 355 12.16 -23.83 -13.22
C GLU A 355 11.84 -22.33 -13.27
N ASN A 356 12.76 -21.50 -13.79
CA ASN A 356 12.49 -20.07 -14.00
C ASN A 356 11.60 -19.88 -15.24
N LYS A 357 10.45 -20.56 -15.28
CA LYS A 357 9.50 -20.48 -16.38
C LYS A 357 8.50 -19.38 -16.07
N ARG A 358 8.18 -18.60 -17.09
CA ARG A 358 7.22 -17.49 -17.00
C ARG A 358 5.87 -17.90 -16.42
N GLY A 359 5.41 -19.13 -16.72
CA GLY A 359 4.16 -19.67 -16.19
C GLY A 359 4.11 -19.75 -14.66
N ASP A 360 5.25 -19.91 -13.99
CA ASP A 360 5.33 -19.98 -12.53
C ASP A 360 5.08 -18.65 -11.85
N TYR A 361 5.14 -17.53 -12.59
CA TYR A 361 4.90 -16.19 -12.06
C TYR A 361 3.44 -15.74 -12.20
N LYS A 362 2.56 -16.61 -12.70
CA LYS A 362 1.15 -16.29 -12.91
C LYS A 362 0.51 -15.74 -11.63
N LEU A 363 -0.23 -14.65 -11.82
CA LEU A 363 -1.11 -14.05 -10.83
C LEU A 363 -2.55 -14.09 -11.34
N ASP A 364 -3.52 -14.29 -10.45
CA ASP A 364 -4.94 -14.28 -10.78
C ASP A 364 -5.50 -12.85 -10.76
N ASP A 365 -6.43 -12.52 -11.68
CA ASP A 365 -7.14 -11.25 -11.65
C ASP A 365 -8.23 -11.29 -10.56
N TRP A 366 -8.12 -10.38 -9.61
CA TRP A 366 -9.06 -10.23 -8.49
C TRP A 366 -10.50 -10.05 -8.96
N HIS A 367 -10.75 -9.25 -10.00
CA HIS A 367 -12.11 -8.99 -10.49
C HIS A 367 -12.74 -10.25 -11.08
N ASN A 368 -11.94 -11.10 -11.73
CA ASN A 368 -12.44 -12.35 -12.29
C ASN A 368 -12.88 -13.31 -11.19
N ILE A 369 -12.14 -13.39 -10.08
CA ILE A 369 -12.52 -14.24 -8.94
C ILE A 369 -13.71 -13.62 -8.19
N GLN A 370 -13.67 -12.31 -7.94
CA GLN A 370 -14.73 -11.58 -7.23
C GLN A 370 -16.07 -11.63 -7.97
N ASN A 371 -16.09 -11.44 -9.30
CA ASN A 371 -17.32 -11.43 -10.08
C ASN A 371 -17.92 -12.83 -10.27
N LYS A 372 -17.10 -13.89 -10.33
CA LYS A 372 -17.58 -15.28 -10.38
C LYS A 372 -18.30 -15.72 -9.10
N SER A 373 -18.20 -14.93 -8.03
CA SER A 373 -18.72 -15.24 -6.70
C SER A 373 -19.77 -14.23 -6.19
N ALA A 374 -20.08 -13.17 -6.95
CA ALA A 374 -21.24 -12.33 -6.68
C ALA A 374 -22.50 -13.03 -7.19
N PRO A 375 -23.61 -13.11 -6.41
CA PRO A 375 -24.90 -13.48 -6.99
C PRO A 375 -25.18 -12.51 -8.13
N THR A 376 -25.44 -13.03 -9.33
CA THR A 376 -25.96 -12.26 -10.46
C THR A 376 -27.32 -11.68 -10.06
N TYR A 377 -27.32 -10.55 -9.38
CA TYR A 377 -28.48 -9.67 -9.36
C TYR A 377 -28.53 -9.03 -10.74
N LYS A 378 -29.47 -9.52 -11.55
CA LYS A 378 -29.88 -8.86 -12.79
C LYS A 378 -30.14 -7.39 -12.46
N THR A 379 -29.40 -6.51 -13.13
CA THR A 379 -29.71 -5.08 -13.22
C THR A 379 -31.04 -4.87 -13.90
#